data_AF-A0A453RBS2-F1
#
_entry.id   AF-A0A453RBS2-F1
#
_cell.length_a   1.000
_cell.length_b   1.000
_cell.length_c   1.000
_cell.angle_alpha   90.00
_cell.angle_beta   90.00
_cell.angle_gamma   90.00
#
_symmetry.space_group_name_H-M   'P 1'
#
loop_
_entity.id
_entity.type
_entity.pdbx_description
1 polymer ?
#
loop_
_entity_poly.entity_id
_entity_poly.type
_entity_poly.pdbx_seq_one_letter_code
_entity_poly.pdbx_strand_id
1 'polypeptide(L)'
;MENSKVLVVGGTGYIGRRIVRASLAHGHRTFILMRPEIGLNIDKLQLLLSFKAQGALLVEASMEDHRSLVAAVKQVDVVVSAISGRHFLLQIKLVEAIKEAGNIKVGRLINSRNYYI
;
A
#
# COMPACT_ATOMS: atom_id res chain seq x y z
N MET A 1 -2.67 20.09 2.53
CA MET A 1 -1.99 18.83 2.15
C MET A 1 -2.70 18.29 0.93
N GLU A 2 -1.98 17.95 -0.14
CA GLU A 2 -2.60 17.41 -1.36
C GLU A 2 -3.31 16.08 -1.10
N ASN A 3 -4.50 15.89 -1.69
CA ASN A 3 -5.22 14.62 -1.73
C ASN A 3 -4.47 13.60 -2.59
N SER A 4 -3.42 13.00 -2.02
CA SER A 4 -2.64 11.94 -2.66
C SER A 4 -3.46 10.65 -2.80
N LYS A 5 -3.23 9.92 -3.88
CA LYS A 5 -3.68 8.54 -4.05
C LYS A 5 -2.72 7.62 -3.30
N VAL A 6 -3.20 6.90 -2.31
CA VAL A 6 -2.36 6.10 -1.40
C VAL A 6 -2.68 4.62 -1.58
N LEU A 7 -1.70 3.79 -1.93
CA LEU A 7 -1.82 2.33 -1.88
C LEU A 7 -1.32 1.81 -0.53
N VAL A 8 -2.17 1.10 0.21
CA VAL A 8 -1.78 0.40 1.43
C VAL A 8 -1.64 -1.10 1.15
N VAL A 9 -0.41 -1.60 1.24
CA VAL A 9 -0.11 -3.03 1.13
C VAL A 9 -0.16 -3.66 2.52
N GLY A 10 -0.92 -4.74 2.69
CA GLY A 10 -1.15 -5.35 4.00
C GLY A 10 -2.22 -4.63 4.84
N GLY A 11 -3.18 -3.95 4.19
CA GLY A 11 -4.23 -3.16 4.86
C GLY A 11 -5.14 -3.94 5.83
N THR A 12 -5.16 -5.27 5.78
CA THR A 12 -5.91 -6.12 6.73
C THR A 12 -5.09 -6.54 7.96
N GLY A 13 -3.79 -6.22 8.00
CA GLY A 13 -2.92 -6.50 9.14
C GLY A 13 -3.17 -5.58 10.34
N TYR A 14 -2.50 -5.87 11.46
CA TYR A 14 -2.68 -5.13 12.72
C TYR A 14 -2.42 -3.62 12.59
N ILE A 15 -1.31 -3.26 11.96
CA ILE A 15 -0.94 -1.87 11.67
C ILE A 15 -1.68 -1.35 10.42
N GLY A 16 -1.77 -2.18 9.37
CA GLY A 16 -2.39 -1.80 8.10
C GLY A 16 -3.80 -1.25 8.26
N ARG A 17 -4.66 -1.88 9.09
CA ARG A 17 -6.03 -1.40 9.31
C ARG A 17 -6.10 0.00 9.91
N ARG A 18 -5.13 0.37 10.75
CA ARG A 18 -5.04 1.70 11.38
C ARG A 18 -4.58 2.73 10.35
N ILE A 19 -3.63 2.36 9.50
CA ILE A 19 -3.15 3.21 8.39
C ILE A 19 -4.29 3.49 7.40
N VAL A 20 -5.06 2.46 7.01
CA VAL A 20 -6.22 2.64 6.11
C VAL A 20 -7.22 3.64 6.70
N ARG A 21 -7.61 3.45 7.98
CA ARG A 21 -8.54 4.37 8.67
C ARG A 21 -8.00 5.80 8.71
N ALA A 22 -6.73 5.98 9.06
CA ALA A 22 -6.11 7.30 9.10
C ALA A 22 -6.06 7.94 7.72
N SER A 23 -5.71 7.18 6.68
CA SER A 23 -5.65 7.64 5.30
C SER A 23 -7.03 8.15 4.82
N LEU A 24 -8.09 7.37 5.07
CA LEU A 24 -9.47 7.76 4.77
C LEU A 24 -9.91 8.99 5.57
N ALA A 25 -9.62 9.03 6.87
CA ALA A 25 -10.00 10.15 7.75
C ALA A 25 -9.33 11.48 7.35
N HIS A 26 -8.14 11.42 6.74
CA HIS A 26 -7.45 12.60 6.21
C HIS A 26 -7.86 12.95 4.77
N GLY A 27 -8.86 12.28 4.20
CA GLY A 27 -9.41 12.57 2.87
C GLY A 27 -8.56 12.09 1.70
N HIS A 28 -7.56 11.24 1.93
CA HIS A 28 -6.77 10.66 0.85
C HIS A 28 -7.59 9.64 0.05
N ARG A 29 -7.33 9.56 -1.26
CA ARG A 29 -7.93 8.50 -2.09
C ARG A 29 -7.20 7.19 -1.79
N THR A 30 -7.76 6.39 -0.89
CA THR A 30 -7.11 5.20 -0.34
C THR A 30 -7.41 3.96 -1.18
N PHE A 31 -6.38 3.33 -1.69
CA PHE A 31 -6.37 2.03 -2.34
C PHE A 31 -5.82 0.98 -1.36
N ILE A 32 -6.41 -0.21 -1.35
CA ILE A 32 -5.98 -1.33 -0.52
C ILE A 32 -5.63 -2.50 -1.44
N LEU A 33 -4.40 -3.01 -1.33
CA LEU A 33 -4.01 -4.20 -2.05
C LEU A 33 -4.76 -5.42 -1.48
N MET A 34 -5.58 -6.03 -2.33
CA MET A 34 -6.32 -7.25 -2.08
C MET A 34 -5.63 -8.39 -2.83
N ARG A 35 -5.31 -9.48 -2.15
CA ARG A 35 -4.78 -10.68 -2.83
C ARG A 35 -5.92 -11.53 -3.38
N PRO A 36 -5.79 -12.17 -4.55
CA PRO A 36 -6.83 -13.02 -5.13
C PRO A 36 -7.36 -14.09 -4.16
N GLU A 37 -6.48 -14.69 -3.36
CA GLU A 37 -6.82 -15.76 -2.41
C GLU A 37 -7.42 -15.26 -1.08
N ILE A 38 -7.69 -13.96 -0.93
CA ILE A 38 -8.24 -13.40 0.33
C ILE A 38 -9.62 -13.99 0.69
N GLY A 39 -10.37 -14.49 -0.30
CA GLY A 39 -11.69 -15.10 -0.10
C GLY A 39 -11.67 -16.33 0.83
N LEU A 40 -10.49 -16.92 1.04
CA LEU A 40 -10.29 -18.04 1.98
C LEU A 40 -10.30 -17.58 3.46
N ASN A 41 -10.23 -16.28 3.73
CA ASN A 41 -10.24 -15.73 5.08
C ASN A 41 -11.41 -14.73 5.22
N ILE A 42 -12.52 -15.23 5.77
CA ILE A 42 -13.78 -14.50 5.90
C ILE A 42 -13.60 -13.21 6.70
N ASP A 43 -12.86 -13.23 7.81
CA ASP A 43 -12.63 -12.05 8.65
C ASP A 43 -11.92 -10.92 7.89
N LYS A 44 -10.88 -11.28 7.11
CA LYS A 44 -10.13 -10.31 6.29
C LYS A 44 -10.99 -9.78 5.15
N LEU A 45 -11.81 -10.62 4.53
CA LEU A 45 -12.73 -10.20 3.47
C LEU A 45 -13.78 -9.23 4.02
N GLN A 46 -14.41 -9.55 5.15
CA GLN A 46 -15.38 -8.67 5.80
C GLN A 46 -14.75 -7.32 6.17
N LEU A 47 -13.52 -7.31 6.66
CA LEU A 47 -12.78 -6.06 6.92
C LEU A 47 -12.54 -5.25 5.64
N LEU A 48 -12.12 -5.87 4.54
CA LEU A 48 -11.94 -5.18 3.26
C LEU A 48 -13.25 -4.59 2.74
N LEU A 49 -14.36 -5.34 2.82
CA LEU A 49 -15.67 -4.85 2.44
C LEU A 49 -16.12 -3.68 3.32
N SER A 50 -15.82 -3.72 4.62
CA SER A 50 -16.10 -2.59 5.52
C SER A 50 -15.31 -1.33 5.14
N PHE A 51 -14.07 -1.47 4.66
CA PHE A 51 -13.29 -0.33 4.16
C PHE A 51 -13.80 0.17 2.82
N LYS A 52 -14.22 -0.73 1.93
CA LYS A 52 -14.86 -0.36 0.66
C LYS A 52 -16.13 0.47 0.91
N ALA A 53 -16.95 0.07 1.89
CA ALA A 53 -18.12 0.84 2.32
C ALA A 53 -17.77 2.23 2.89
N GLN A 54 -16.56 2.42 3.43
CA GLN A 54 -16.03 3.71 3.90
C GLN A 54 -15.35 4.53 2.78
N GLY A 55 -15.41 4.08 1.53
CA GLY A 55 -14.85 4.79 0.38
C GLY A 55 -13.46 4.34 -0.06
N ALA A 56 -12.89 3.28 0.53
CA ALA A 56 -11.65 2.70 0.04
C ALA A 56 -11.85 1.98 -1.31
N LEU A 57 -10.80 1.98 -2.13
CA LEU A 57 -10.76 1.27 -3.40
C LEU A 57 -9.97 -0.02 -3.22
N LEU A 58 -10.53 -1.16 -3.63
CA LEU A 58 -9.82 -2.43 -3.61
C LEU A 58 -9.09 -2.62 -4.92
N VAL A 59 -7.80 -2.95 -4.87
CA VAL A 59 -6.98 -3.27 -6.04
C VAL A 59 -6.52 -4.70 -5.89
N GLU A 60 -6.93 -5.55 -6.82
CA GLU A 60 -6.46 -6.93 -6.86
C GLU A 60 -5.04 -6.98 -7.44
N ALA A 61 -4.09 -7.50 -6.67
CA ALA A 61 -2.72 -7.74 -7.10
C ALA A 61 -2.06 -8.78 -6.20
N SER A 62 -1.08 -9.51 -6.73
CA SER A 62 -0.28 -10.48 -5.98
C SER A 62 1.15 -10.00 -5.83
N MET A 63 1.73 -10.16 -4.64
CA MET A 63 3.15 -9.88 -4.42
C MET A 63 4.07 -10.83 -5.22
N GLU A 64 3.52 -11.90 -5.78
CA GLU A 64 4.25 -12.85 -6.62
C GLU A 64 4.10 -12.58 -8.12
N ASP A 65 3.10 -11.78 -8.52
CA ASP A 65 2.92 -11.32 -9.88
C ASP A 65 3.39 -9.87 -10.02
N HIS A 66 4.62 -9.71 -10.48
CA HIS A 66 5.26 -8.41 -10.68
C HIS A 66 4.45 -7.47 -11.57
N ARG A 67 3.83 -7.98 -12.65
CA ARG A 67 3.05 -7.14 -13.58
C ARG A 67 1.81 -6.58 -12.89
N SER A 68 1.13 -7.40 -12.08
CA SER A 68 -0.01 -6.95 -11.30
C SER A 68 0.39 -5.86 -10.28
N LEU A 69 1.55 -6.00 -9.63
CA LEU A 69 2.07 -4.99 -8.71
C LEU A 69 2.39 -3.68 -9.41
N VAL A 70 3.10 -3.73 -10.54
CA VAL A 70 3.41 -2.52 -11.33
C VAL A 70 2.12 -1.82 -11.75
N ALA A 71 1.12 -2.56 -12.22
CA ALA A 71 -0.18 -2.00 -12.59
C ALA A 71 -0.92 -1.37 -11.40
N ALA A 72 -0.84 -1.95 -10.21
CA ALA A 72 -1.40 -1.39 -8.98
C ALA A 72 -0.67 -0.09 -8.57
N VAL A 73 0.67 -0.10 -8.62
CA VAL A 73 1.51 1.04 -8.23
C VAL A 73 1.31 2.23 -9.17
N LYS A 74 1.14 2.01 -10.49
CA LYS A 74 0.87 3.07 -11.47
C LYS A 74 -0.41 3.88 -11.22
N GLN A 75 -1.32 3.38 -10.38
CA GLN A 75 -2.59 4.05 -10.07
C GLN A 75 -2.48 5.09 -8.95
N VAL A 76 -1.37 5.10 -8.20
CA VAL A 76 -1.23 5.85 -6.95
C VAL A 76 -0.02 6.78 -6.94
N ASP A 77 0.04 7.71 -5.99
CA ASP A 77 1.17 8.63 -5.83
C ASP A 77 2.11 8.18 -4.70
N VAL A 78 1.58 7.42 -3.74
CA VAL A 78 2.26 6.98 -2.52
C VAL A 78 1.95 5.51 -2.26
N VAL A 79 2.95 4.74 -1.84
CA VAL A 79 2.80 3.35 -1.38
C VAL A 79 3.20 3.25 0.09
N VAL A 80 2.34 2.65 0.92
CA VAL A 80 2.61 2.34 2.33
C VAL A 80 2.57 0.83 2.51
N SER A 81 3.71 0.24 2.86
CA SER A 81 3.80 -1.20 3.16
C SER A 81 3.64 -1.44 4.66
N ALA A 82 2.64 -2.23 5.04
CA ALA A 82 2.39 -2.69 6.40
C ALA A 82 2.45 -4.23 6.51
N ILE A 83 3.23 -4.87 5.63
CA ILE A 83 3.46 -6.32 5.67
C ILE A 83 4.38 -6.66 6.85
N SER A 84 4.07 -7.72 7.61
CA SER A 84 4.92 -8.16 8.73
C SER A 84 6.31 -8.59 8.24
N GLY A 85 7.36 -8.27 9.02
CA GLY A 85 8.78 -8.48 8.68
C GLY A 85 9.21 -9.91 8.34
N ARG A 86 8.37 -10.93 8.56
CA ARG A 86 8.62 -12.31 8.10
C ARG A 86 8.61 -12.48 6.57
N HIS A 87 8.30 -11.43 5.82
CA HIS A 87 8.22 -11.44 4.36
C HIS A 87 9.17 -10.43 3.70
N PHE A 88 10.42 -10.38 4.17
CA PHE A 88 11.45 -9.47 3.63
C PHE A 88 11.58 -9.55 2.10
N LEU A 89 11.59 -10.76 1.53
CA LEU A 89 11.67 -10.97 0.08
C LEU A 89 10.49 -10.37 -0.69
N LEU A 90 9.28 -10.34 -0.10
CA LEU A 90 8.12 -9.71 -0.74
C LEU A 90 8.27 -8.19 -0.79
N GLN A 91 8.96 -7.57 0.18
CA GLN A 91 9.22 -6.13 0.13
C GLN A 91 10.19 -5.76 -0.99
N ILE A 92 11.14 -6.62 -1.34
CA ILE A 92 12.04 -6.40 -2.49
C ILE A 92 11.24 -6.33 -3.79
N LYS A 93 10.33 -7.28 -4.04
CA LYS A 93 9.46 -7.27 -5.23
C LYS A 93 8.62 -5.99 -5.32
N LEU A 94 8.11 -5.50 -4.19
CA LEU A 94 7.37 -4.23 -4.15
C LEU A 94 8.27 -3.04 -4.53
N VAL A 95 9.51 -3.01 -4.06
CA VAL A 95 10.47 -1.95 -4.42
C VAL A 95 10.81 -2.00 -5.90
N GLU A 96 11.00 -3.18 -6.48
CA GLU A 96 11.22 -3.36 -7.92
C GLU A 96 10.03 -2.85 -8.73
N ALA A 97 8.80 -3.20 -8.33
CA ALA A 97 7.59 -2.70 -8.97
C ALA A 97 7.46 -1.17 -8.86
N ILE A 98 7.83 -0.58 -7.72
CA ILE A 98 7.87 0.88 -7.51
C ILE A 98 8.86 1.55 -8.47
N LYS A 99 10.07 0.98 -8.59
CA LYS A 99 11.11 1.49 -9.50
C LYS A 99 10.63 1.46 -10.95
N GLU A 100 10.03 0.36 -11.38
CA GLU A 100 9.54 0.21 -12.75
C GLU A 100 8.34 1.13 -13.05
N ALA A 101 7.43 1.30 -12.08
CA ALA A 101 6.26 2.14 -12.26
C ALA A 101 6.62 3.64 -12.41
N GLY A 102 7.65 4.09 -11.70
CA GLY A 102 8.27 5.42 -11.88
C GLY A 102 7.43 6.62 -11.42
N ASN A 103 6.22 6.41 -10.90
CA ASN A 103 5.25 7.44 -10.53
C ASN A 103 5.14 7.71 -9.02
N ILE A 104 5.86 6.95 -8.18
CA ILE A 104 5.78 7.12 -6.73
C ILE A 104 6.64 8.29 -6.27
N LYS A 105 6.02 9.23 -5.54
CA LYS A 105 6.71 10.38 -4.96
C LYS A 105 7.72 9.90 -3.94
N VAL A 106 9.00 9.92 -4.29
CA VAL A 106 10.08 9.83 -3.30
C VAL A 106 10.16 11.20 -2.65
N GLY A 107 9.74 11.30 -1.39
CA GLY A 107 9.98 12.50 -0.60
C GLY A 107 11.48 12.78 -0.67
N ARG A 108 11.88 13.90 -1.28
CA ARG A 108 13.24 14.41 -1.15
C ARG A 108 13.43 14.60 0.35
N LEU A 109 14.14 13.68 1.00
CA LEU A 109 14.65 13.91 2.33
C LEU A 109 15.63 15.06 2.19
N ILE A 110 15.13 16.28 2.33
CA ILE A 110 15.96 17.43 2.64
C ILE A 110 16.45 17.17 4.05
N ASN A 111 17.58 16.48 4.16
CA ASN A 111 18.46 16.64 5.30
C ASN A 111 19.83 17.06 4.79
N SER A 112 19.87 18.30 4.31
CA SER A 112 21.06 19.12 4.41
C SER A 112 21.37 19.33 5.89
N ARG A 113 22.15 18.42 6.48
CA ARG A 113 23.12 18.69 7.56
C ARG A 113 23.88 17.40 7.91
N ASN A 114 25.18 17.48 7.66
CA ASN A 114 26.27 16.70 8.24
C ASN A 114 25.91 16.00 9.56
N TYR A 115 26.12 14.68 9.63
CA TYR A 115 26.69 14.07 10.82
C TYR A 115 27.73 13.02 10.38
N TYR A 116 28.98 13.33 10.71
CA TYR A 116 30.05 12.37 10.91
C TYR A 116 29.62 11.39 12.00
N ILE A 117 29.75 10.09 11.75
CA ILE A 117 30.73 9.20 12.39
C ILE A 117 31.01 8.04 11.43
#